data_AF-A0A4R1NDF9-F1
#
_entry.id   AF-A0A4R1NDF9-F1
#
_cell.length_a   1.000
_cell.length_b   1.000
_cell.length_c   1.000
_cell.angle_alpha   90.00
_cell.angle_beta   90.00
_cell.angle_gamma   90.00
#
_symmetry.space_group_name_H-M   'P 1'
#
loop_
_entity.id
_entity.type
_entity.pdbx_description
1 polymer ?
#
loop_
_entity_poly.entity_id
_entity_poly.type
_entity_poly.pdbx_seq_one_letter_code
_entity_poly.pdbx_strand_id
1 'polypeptide(L)'
;MKMNMRAICTAILAVAAFSHSAFAVVYPLPADNNSRLIGQNLEVEIPQDSKLPLEHFAAQYQMGLSNMLEANPGVDPYLPTPGSKLIIPHQLILPDTPHEGIVVNSAEMRLYYYPKGTKTVVVLPIGIGQLGKDTPVNWLTTVQRKQAGPTWTPTKAMHAEYAAEGKSLPSVFPAGPDNPMGLYAMYVGRLFAIHGTNANFGIGLRVSHGCVRLRADDIKYLFDHVPVGTRVQFIDEPVKATIEPDGSRYLEVHNPLSSTEEQFTSNEPVPITLPVSVSKVLVDQMVNQNVVNMALQNRSGIPVNVTAPDSNAPAVLPASAPANAPAAAPDSTQTAPQPAGDVPQPAPAADGTAQPTAPQAPATDGGAQPVQAPSGSSN
;
A
#
# COMPACT_ATOMS: atom_id res chain seq x y z
N MET A 1 46.47 54.12 -16.35
CA MET A 1 46.23 52.73 -15.93
C MET A 1 44.74 52.46 -16.11
N LYS A 2 44.35 51.89 -17.26
CA LYS A 2 42.97 51.48 -17.56
C LYS A 2 42.89 49.99 -17.23
N MET A 3 41.89 49.58 -16.45
CA MET A 3 41.54 48.17 -16.33
C MET A 3 40.03 48.00 -16.49
N ASN A 4 39.70 46.99 -17.29
CA ASN A 4 38.47 46.81 -18.04
C ASN A 4 37.27 46.44 -17.17
N MET A 5 36.17 47.16 -17.40
CA MET A 5 34.82 46.83 -16.95
C MET A 5 34.13 45.92 -17.99
N ARG A 6 34.65 44.70 -18.17
CA ARG A 6 34.04 43.63 -19.00
C ARG A 6 34.53 42.25 -18.56
N ALA A 7 34.17 41.83 -17.35
CA ALA A 7 34.17 40.44 -16.93
C ALA A 7 33.47 40.41 -15.57
N ILE A 8 32.27 39.81 -15.52
CA ILE A 8 31.46 39.37 -14.37
C ILE A 8 30.01 39.62 -14.81
N CYS A 9 29.44 38.73 -15.62
CA CYS A 9 27.98 38.59 -15.78
C CYS A 9 27.58 37.35 -16.60
N THR A 10 28.37 36.28 -16.61
CA THR A 10 28.00 35.08 -17.36
C THR A 10 28.59 33.85 -16.70
N ALA A 11 27.86 33.27 -15.74
CA ALA A 11 27.92 31.84 -15.38
C ALA A 11 27.01 31.52 -14.18
N ILE A 12 25.69 31.65 -14.31
CA ILE A 12 24.75 30.86 -13.49
C ILE A 12 23.58 30.46 -14.39
N LEU A 13 23.77 29.40 -15.18
CA LEU A 13 22.66 28.56 -15.64
C LEU A 13 23.19 27.13 -15.75
N ALA A 14 23.41 26.50 -14.60
CA ALA A 14 23.63 25.08 -14.53
C ALA A 14 22.24 24.41 -14.50
N VAL A 15 21.80 23.93 -15.66
CA VAL A 15 20.70 22.97 -15.76
C VAL A 15 21.19 21.69 -15.09
N ALA A 16 20.71 21.41 -13.88
CA ALA A 16 20.92 20.13 -13.23
C ALA A 16 20.07 19.08 -13.95
N ALA A 17 20.70 18.28 -14.81
CA ALA A 17 20.12 17.01 -15.24
C ALA A 17 20.08 16.10 -14.01
N PHE A 18 18.90 15.97 -13.39
CA PHE A 18 18.69 15.03 -12.30
C PHE A 18 18.73 13.61 -12.86
N SER A 19 19.86 12.93 -12.66
CA SER A 19 19.92 11.48 -12.66
C SER A 19 18.94 10.96 -11.59
N HIS A 20 17.89 10.28 -12.02
CA HIS A 20 16.81 9.74 -11.18
C HIS A 20 17.32 8.53 -10.39
N SER A 21 18.09 8.77 -9.34
CA SER A 21 18.22 7.80 -8.26
C SER A 21 17.06 8.05 -7.30
N ALA A 22 16.13 7.08 -7.20
CA ALA A 22 15.05 7.12 -6.24
C ALA A 22 15.62 6.95 -4.83
N PHE A 23 16.06 8.05 -4.22
CA PHE A 23 16.44 8.07 -2.80
C PHE A 23 15.17 8.06 -1.96
N ALA A 24 15.11 7.24 -0.91
CA ALA A 24 14.06 7.29 0.13
C ALA A 24 13.69 8.74 0.50
N VAL A 25 12.40 9.04 0.68
CA VAL A 25 11.99 10.38 1.12
C VAL A 25 12.42 10.57 2.58
N VAL A 26 13.51 11.30 2.78
CA VAL A 26 14.06 11.62 4.10
C VAL A 26 13.72 13.05 4.46
N TYR A 27 13.05 13.22 5.59
CA TYR A 27 12.72 14.53 6.14
C TYR A 27 13.57 14.79 7.39
N PRO A 28 14.07 16.04 7.58
CA PRO A 28 14.58 16.43 8.87
C PRO A 28 13.44 16.38 9.89
N LEU A 29 13.70 15.84 11.08
CA LEU A 29 12.79 16.02 12.20
C LEU A 29 12.80 17.50 12.60
N PRO A 30 11.65 18.07 12.98
CA PRO A 30 11.59 19.44 13.46
C PRO A 30 12.57 19.66 14.63
N ALA A 31 13.21 20.83 14.65
CA ALA A 31 14.14 21.19 15.72
C ALA A 31 13.40 21.38 17.07
N ASP A 32 12.16 21.86 17.00
CA ASP A 32 11.23 21.86 18.12
C ASP A 32 10.53 20.50 18.20
N ASN A 33 10.72 19.78 19.32
CA ASN A 33 10.13 18.47 19.52
C ASN A 33 8.60 18.49 19.58
N ASN A 34 7.97 19.67 19.67
CA ASN A 34 6.52 19.83 19.68
C ASN A 34 5.92 19.98 18.27
N SER A 35 6.73 20.24 17.24
CA SER A 35 6.25 20.30 15.85
C SER A 35 6.16 18.90 15.26
N ARG A 36 5.08 18.62 14.54
CA ARG A 36 4.86 17.36 13.83
C ARG A 36 4.63 17.56 12.33
N LEU A 37 4.43 18.80 11.88
CA LEU A 37 4.29 19.11 10.46
C LEU A 37 5.66 19.09 9.77
N ILE A 38 5.80 18.24 8.77
CA ILE A 38 7.03 18.09 8.00
C ILE A 38 6.75 18.09 6.49
N GLY A 39 7.80 18.31 5.70
CA GLY A 39 7.72 18.26 4.25
C GLY A 39 7.00 19.46 3.63
N GLN A 40 6.91 19.43 2.30
CA GLN A 40 6.21 20.41 1.49
C GLN A 40 5.60 19.69 0.30
N ASN A 41 4.35 20.02 -0.05
CA ASN A 41 3.72 19.47 -1.24
C ASN A 41 4.42 20.00 -2.49
N LEU A 42 4.42 19.20 -3.55
CA LEU A 42 4.86 19.62 -4.87
C LEU A 42 3.65 19.69 -5.79
N GLU A 43 3.70 20.59 -6.76
CA GLU A 43 2.79 20.61 -7.89
C GLU A 43 3.62 20.34 -9.15
N VAL A 44 3.22 19.33 -9.91
CA VAL A 44 3.93 18.92 -11.12
C VAL A 44 2.96 18.89 -12.29
N GLU A 45 3.43 19.24 -13.49
CA GLU A 45 2.63 19.10 -14.71
C GLU A 45 2.89 17.74 -15.34
N ILE A 46 1.81 17.08 -15.75
CA ILE A 46 1.90 15.81 -16.48
C ILE A 46 2.37 16.11 -17.91
N PRO A 47 3.45 15.48 -18.40
CA PRO A 47 3.95 15.74 -19.76
C PRO A 47 2.85 15.62 -20.81
N GLN A 48 2.85 16.54 -21.79
CA GLN A 48 1.82 16.62 -22.84
C GLN A 48 1.74 15.36 -23.71
N ASP A 49 2.82 14.59 -23.78
CA ASP A 49 2.94 13.33 -24.52
C ASP A 49 2.88 12.09 -23.61
N SER A 50 2.54 12.25 -22.33
CA SER A 50 2.49 11.17 -21.35
C SER A 50 1.51 10.07 -21.78
N LYS A 51 1.98 8.82 -21.64
CA LYS A 51 1.20 7.59 -21.78
C LYS A 51 1.31 6.71 -20.54
N LEU A 52 1.72 7.31 -19.43
CA LEU A 52 2.10 6.62 -18.21
C LEU A 52 0.93 6.62 -17.21
N PRO A 53 0.68 5.52 -16.50
CA PRO A 53 -0.38 5.45 -15.49
C PRO A 53 -0.01 6.27 -14.25
N LEU A 54 -1.00 6.53 -13.38
CA LEU A 54 -0.76 7.27 -12.13
C LEU A 54 0.27 6.58 -11.22
N GLU A 55 0.30 5.25 -11.21
CA GLU A 55 1.31 4.47 -10.47
C GLU A 55 2.75 4.83 -10.88
N HIS A 56 2.98 5.21 -12.14
CA HIS A 56 4.31 5.66 -12.57
C HIS A 56 4.74 6.91 -11.80
N PHE A 57 3.86 7.92 -11.74
CA PHE A 57 4.12 9.15 -11.00
C PHE A 57 4.19 8.88 -9.49
N ALA A 58 3.31 8.02 -8.96
CA ALA A 58 3.38 7.59 -7.56
C ALA A 58 4.73 6.96 -7.23
N ALA A 59 5.25 6.06 -8.07
CA ALA A 59 6.57 5.45 -7.89
C ALA A 59 7.70 6.47 -8.01
N GLN A 60 7.65 7.35 -9.03
CA GLN A 60 8.65 8.40 -9.26
C GLN A 60 8.82 9.33 -8.05
N TYR A 61 7.71 9.68 -7.40
CA TYR A 61 7.69 10.56 -6.22
C TYR A 61 7.56 9.81 -4.89
N GLN A 62 7.72 8.47 -4.90
CA GLN A 62 7.63 7.63 -3.70
C GLN A 62 6.36 7.85 -2.88
N MET A 63 5.23 7.98 -3.55
CA MET A 63 3.89 8.02 -2.97
C MET A 63 3.20 6.67 -3.14
N GLY A 64 2.21 6.39 -2.27
CA GLY A 64 1.27 5.31 -2.48
C GLY A 64 0.19 5.74 -3.48
N LEU A 65 -0.36 4.79 -4.25
CA LEU A 65 -1.40 5.10 -5.23
C LEU A 65 -2.64 5.73 -4.56
N SER A 66 -3.08 5.25 -3.40
CA SER A 66 -4.18 5.86 -2.64
C SER A 66 -3.90 7.31 -2.28
N ASN A 67 -2.68 7.64 -1.82
CA ASN A 67 -2.32 9.00 -1.45
C ASN A 67 -2.39 9.95 -2.65
N MET A 68 -1.99 9.47 -3.84
CA MET A 68 -2.11 10.22 -5.09
C MET A 68 -3.56 10.46 -5.48
N LEU A 69 -4.43 9.47 -5.30
CA LEU A 69 -5.86 9.59 -5.59
C LEU A 69 -6.56 10.55 -4.61
N GLU A 70 -6.22 10.48 -3.32
CA GLU A 70 -6.74 11.39 -2.29
C GLU A 70 -6.37 12.85 -2.58
N ALA A 71 -5.11 13.10 -2.93
CA ALA A 71 -4.61 14.44 -3.20
C ALA A 71 -5.11 15.03 -4.54
N ASN A 72 -5.57 14.19 -5.47
CA ASN A 72 -5.94 14.60 -6.83
C ASN A 72 -7.34 14.10 -7.23
N PRO A 73 -8.42 14.71 -6.69
CA PRO A 73 -9.78 14.31 -7.02
C PRO A 73 -10.05 14.30 -8.53
N GLY A 74 -10.57 13.18 -9.04
CA GLY A 74 -10.91 13.02 -10.46
C GLY A 74 -9.75 12.68 -11.39
N VAL A 75 -8.53 12.48 -10.87
CA VAL A 75 -7.41 11.96 -11.68
C VAL A 75 -7.74 10.56 -12.18
N ASP A 76 -7.47 10.30 -13.47
CA ASP A 76 -7.58 8.96 -14.04
C ASP A 76 -6.35 8.12 -13.63
N PRO A 77 -6.52 7.00 -12.90
CA PRO A 77 -5.40 6.16 -12.48
C PRO A 77 -4.72 5.43 -13.65
N TYR A 78 -5.45 5.17 -14.74
CA TYR A 78 -4.94 4.47 -15.92
C TYR A 78 -4.15 5.38 -16.84
N LEU A 79 -4.67 6.59 -17.09
CA LEU A 79 -4.00 7.59 -17.91
C LEU A 79 -4.33 9.01 -17.42
N PRO A 80 -3.57 9.54 -16.43
CA PRO A 80 -3.72 10.90 -16.00
C PRO A 80 -3.66 11.88 -17.18
N THR A 81 -4.57 12.86 -17.21
CA THR A 81 -4.74 13.81 -18.32
C THR A 81 -3.42 14.54 -18.63
N PRO A 82 -2.83 14.39 -19.83
CA PRO A 82 -1.64 15.14 -20.22
C PRO A 82 -1.86 16.66 -20.10
N GLY A 83 -0.83 17.37 -19.62
CA GLY A 83 -0.89 18.82 -19.38
C GLY A 83 -1.66 19.26 -18.14
N SER A 84 -2.31 18.34 -17.42
CA SER A 84 -2.93 18.65 -16.14
C SER A 84 -1.90 18.76 -15.02
N LYS A 85 -2.28 19.41 -13.93
CA LYS A 85 -1.48 19.51 -12.71
C LYS A 85 -1.75 18.33 -11.79
N LEU A 86 -0.70 17.86 -11.14
CA LEU A 86 -0.75 16.78 -10.16
C LEU A 86 -0.08 17.28 -8.87
N ILE A 87 -0.80 17.18 -7.76
CA ILE A 87 -0.30 17.45 -6.42
C ILE A 87 0.40 16.19 -5.90
N ILE A 88 1.63 16.35 -5.43
CA ILE A 88 2.41 15.32 -4.75
C ILE A 88 2.37 15.61 -3.24
N PRO A 89 1.64 14.79 -2.43
CA PRO A 89 1.35 15.09 -1.03
C PRO A 89 2.52 14.69 -0.09
N HIS A 90 3.65 15.40 -0.23
CA HIS A 90 4.84 15.21 0.62
C HIS A 90 4.76 15.95 1.97
N GLN A 91 3.89 16.95 2.11
CA GLN A 91 3.64 17.55 3.43
C GLN A 91 2.74 16.64 4.25
N LEU A 92 3.11 16.37 5.49
CA LEU A 92 2.35 15.49 6.39
C LEU A 92 2.58 15.85 7.86
N ILE A 93 1.67 15.40 8.71
CA ILE A 93 1.78 15.40 10.16
C ILE A 93 2.31 14.03 10.58
N LEU A 94 3.43 13.99 11.31
CA LEU A 94 3.96 12.75 11.90
C LEU A 94 2.94 12.11 12.83
N PRO A 95 2.75 10.78 12.88
CA PRO A 95 1.83 10.14 13.83
C PRO A 95 2.19 10.43 15.30
N ASP A 96 1.19 10.44 16.19
CA ASP A 96 1.38 10.76 17.62
C ASP A 96 1.96 9.57 18.39
N THR A 97 3.21 9.24 18.05
CA THR A 97 3.92 8.04 18.51
C THR A 97 5.34 8.41 18.89
N PRO A 98 6.04 7.57 19.68
CA PRO A 98 7.47 7.77 19.88
C PRO A 98 8.20 7.80 18.53
N HIS A 99 9.03 8.83 18.31
CA HIS A 99 9.90 8.95 17.14
C HIS A 99 11.09 7.96 17.21
N GLU A 100 10.78 6.67 17.30
CA GLU A 100 11.73 5.57 17.48
C GLU A 100 11.35 4.36 16.63
N GLY A 101 12.34 3.84 15.88
CA GLY A 101 12.19 2.61 15.14
C GLY A 101 11.23 2.78 13.97
N ILE A 102 10.34 1.80 13.76
CA ILE A 102 9.38 1.80 12.68
C ILE A 102 7.97 2.03 13.24
N VAL A 103 7.21 2.90 12.58
CA VAL A 103 5.77 3.04 12.76
C VAL A 103 5.10 2.79 11.41
N VAL A 104 4.16 1.85 11.37
CA VAL A 104 3.34 1.53 10.21
C VAL A 104 1.95 2.08 10.47
N ASN A 105 1.52 3.07 9.69
CA ASN A 105 0.14 3.56 9.73
C ASN A 105 -0.60 3.03 8.51
N SER A 106 -1.42 2.01 8.72
CA SER A 106 -2.16 1.34 7.64
C SER A 106 -3.20 2.27 7.00
N ALA A 107 -3.78 3.19 7.76
CA ALA A 107 -4.82 4.11 7.31
C ALA A 107 -4.37 5.06 6.19
N GLU A 108 -3.09 5.43 6.18
CA GLU A 108 -2.52 6.37 5.21
C GLU A 108 -1.48 5.71 4.29
N MET A 109 -1.35 4.38 4.36
CA MET A 109 -0.40 3.61 3.54
C MET A 109 1.05 4.10 3.66
N ARG A 110 1.49 4.47 4.86
CA ARG A 110 2.88 4.93 5.12
C ARG A 110 3.57 4.13 6.21
N LEU A 111 4.87 3.92 6.00
CA LEU A 111 5.83 3.46 6.99
C LEU A 111 6.79 4.60 7.31
N TYR A 112 6.91 4.91 8.60
CA TYR A 112 7.84 5.88 9.17
C TYR A 112 9.00 5.13 9.80
N TYR A 113 10.22 5.41 9.40
CA TYR A 113 11.42 4.90 10.04
C TYR A 113 12.22 6.06 10.65
N TYR A 114 12.46 5.99 11.95
CA TYR A 114 13.26 6.93 12.72
C TYR A 114 14.64 6.30 13.00
N PRO A 115 15.68 6.59 12.18
CA PRO A 115 16.98 5.95 12.32
C PRO A 115 17.69 6.42 13.60
N LYS A 116 18.23 5.47 14.37
CA LYS A 116 18.95 5.78 15.61
C LYS A 116 20.14 6.69 15.35
N GLY A 117 20.33 7.69 16.21
CA GLY A 117 21.44 8.63 16.13
C GLY A 117 21.28 9.70 15.05
N THR A 118 20.16 9.73 14.34
CA THR A 118 19.85 10.77 13.35
C THR A 118 18.73 11.70 13.85
N LYS A 119 18.61 12.87 13.23
CA LYS A 119 17.48 13.80 13.44
C LYS A 119 16.62 13.84 12.19
N THR A 120 16.28 12.67 11.67
CA THR A 120 15.53 12.49 10.43
C THR A 120 14.47 11.42 10.60
N VAL A 121 13.45 11.48 9.75
CA VAL A 121 12.45 10.43 9.56
C VAL A 121 12.39 10.10 8.07
N VAL A 122 12.39 8.80 7.78
CA VAL A 122 12.22 8.27 6.43
C VAL A 122 10.77 7.84 6.30
N VAL A 123 10.07 8.34 5.28
CA VAL A 123 8.66 7.97 5.04
C VAL A 123 8.57 7.24 3.72
N LEU A 124 8.07 6.01 3.77
CA LEU A 124 7.97 5.13 2.61
C LEU A 124 6.52 4.70 2.41
N PRO A 125 6.02 4.68 1.17
CA PRO A 125 4.68 4.21 0.89
C PRO A 125 4.63 2.69 0.97
N ILE A 126 3.51 2.14 1.43
CA ILE A 126 3.35 0.70 1.63
C ILE A 126 2.07 0.15 1.00
N GLY A 127 2.10 -1.12 0.62
CA GLY A 127 0.89 -1.92 0.39
C GLY A 127 0.59 -2.78 1.61
N ILE A 128 -0.69 -3.02 1.88
CA ILE A 128 -1.14 -3.75 3.08
C ILE A 128 -2.08 -4.91 2.74
N GLY A 129 -2.55 -5.61 3.77
CA GLY A 129 -3.50 -6.72 3.68
C GLY A 129 -4.84 -6.35 3.03
N GLN A 130 -5.37 -7.27 2.23
CA GLN A 130 -6.76 -7.26 1.78
C GLN A 130 -7.72 -7.35 2.97
N LEU A 131 -8.96 -6.92 2.76
CA LEU A 131 -10.04 -7.10 3.73
C LEU A 131 -10.14 -8.58 4.14
N GLY A 132 -10.21 -8.85 5.45
CA GLY A 132 -10.26 -10.21 5.99
C GLY A 132 -8.90 -10.92 6.04
N LYS A 133 -7.86 -10.32 5.46
CA LYS A 133 -6.46 -10.74 5.53
C LYS A 133 -5.61 -9.54 6.01
N ASP A 134 -6.15 -8.81 6.98
CA ASP A 134 -5.69 -7.47 7.30
C ASP A 134 -4.28 -7.44 7.89
N THR A 135 -3.58 -6.34 7.60
CA THR A 135 -2.35 -6.02 8.32
C THR A 135 -2.71 -5.71 9.78
N PRO A 136 -1.92 -6.19 10.76
CA PRO A 136 -2.23 -5.96 12.17
C PRO A 136 -2.39 -4.47 12.49
N VAL A 137 -3.30 -4.16 13.41
CA VAL A 137 -3.49 -2.83 13.99
C VAL A 137 -3.21 -2.90 15.49
N ASN A 138 -2.77 -1.79 16.08
CA ASN A 138 -2.47 -1.65 17.52
C ASN A 138 -1.52 -2.74 18.05
N TRP A 139 -0.48 -3.06 17.26
CA TRP A 139 0.47 -4.11 17.60
C TRP A 139 1.89 -3.55 17.72
N LEU A 140 2.52 -3.80 18.87
CA LEU A 140 3.93 -3.48 19.11
C LEU A 140 4.77 -4.76 19.03
N THR A 141 5.84 -4.70 18.25
CA THR A 141 6.78 -5.81 18.04
C THR A 141 8.18 -5.28 17.72
N THR A 142 9.07 -6.15 17.23
CA THR A 142 10.41 -5.80 16.77
C THR A 142 10.74 -6.54 15.47
N VAL A 143 11.73 -6.04 14.74
CA VAL A 143 12.36 -6.77 13.64
C VAL A 143 13.11 -7.96 14.22
N GLN A 144 12.59 -9.17 14.05
CA GLN A 144 13.14 -10.40 14.65
C GLN A 144 14.31 -10.96 13.85
N ARG A 145 14.25 -10.85 12.52
CA ARG A 145 15.33 -11.26 11.60
C ARG A 145 15.14 -10.57 10.25
N LYS A 146 16.20 -10.57 9.44
CA LYS A 146 16.17 -10.08 8.06
C LYS A 146 16.74 -11.15 7.13
N GLN A 147 16.23 -11.24 5.91
CA GLN A 147 16.73 -12.15 4.88
C GLN A 147 16.77 -11.46 3.52
N ALA A 148 17.96 -11.46 2.90
CA ALA A 148 18.10 -11.18 1.47
C ALA A 148 17.80 -12.47 0.70
N GLY A 149 17.09 -12.38 -0.43
CA GLY A 149 16.55 -13.53 -1.14
C GLY A 149 15.64 -14.38 -0.23
N PRO A 150 14.50 -13.84 0.25
CA PRO A 150 13.56 -14.65 1.03
C PRO A 150 13.02 -15.79 0.17
N THR A 151 12.84 -16.96 0.78
CA THR A 151 11.90 -17.96 0.26
C THR A 151 10.52 -17.67 0.83
N TRP A 152 9.47 -17.98 0.07
CA TRP A 152 8.10 -17.83 0.55
C TRP A 152 7.39 -19.18 0.57
N THR A 153 6.79 -19.52 1.70
CA THR A 153 6.00 -20.74 1.89
C THR A 153 4.57 -20.31 2.17
N PRO A 154 3.65 -20.48 1.19
CA PRO A 154 2.25 -20.17 1.39
C PRO A 154 1.65 -20.95 2.56
N THR A 155 0.62 -20.38 3.19
CA THR A 155 -0.05 -21.05 4.30
C THR A 155 -0.95 -22.18 3.80
N LYS A 156 -1.26 -23.16 4.67
CA LYS A 156 -2.22 -24.21 4.35
C LYS A 156 -3.58 -23.66 3.90
N ALA A 157 -4.02 -22.55 4.52
CA ALA A 157 -5.26 -21.87 4.14
C ALA A 157 -5.19 -21.32 2.71
N MET A 158 -4.06 -20.71 2.33
CA MET A 158 -3.85 -20.20 0.97
C MET A 158 -3.83 -21.33 -0.08
N HIS A 159 -3.19 -22.46 0.23
CA HIS A 159 -3.26 -23.63 -0.64
C HIS A 159 -4.68 -24.15 -0.83
N ALA A 160 -5.49 -24.17 0.24
CA ALA A 160 -6.89 -24.59 0.15
C ALA A 160 -7.75 -23.62 -0.68
N GLU A 161 -7.54 -22.31 -0.52
CA GLU A 161 -8.19 -21.26 -1.32
C GLU A 161 -7.86 -21.41 -2.81
N TYR A 162 -6.57 -21.50 -3.17
CA TYR A 162 -6.15 -21.66 -4.56
C TYR A 162 -6.68 -22.97 -5.17
N ALA A 163 -6.66 -24.07 -4.41
CA ALA A 163 -7.20 -25.34 -4.86
C ALA A 163 -8.71 -25.27 -5.12
N ALA A 164 -9.46 -24.53 -4.30
CA ALA A 164 -10.91 -24.30 -4.51
C ALA A 164 -11.20 -23.50 -5.78
N GLU A 165 -10.27 -22.62 -6.20
CA GLU A 165 -10.33 -21.90 -7.49
C GLU A 165 -9.80 -22.72 -8.68
N GLY A 166 -9.38 -23.98 -8.47
CA GLY A 166 -8.76 -24.80 -9.51
C GLY A 166 -7.34 -24.35 -9.91
N LYS A 167 -6.70 -23.51 -9.09
CA LYS A 167 -5.33 -23.02 -9.30
C LYS A 167 -4.34 -23.83 -8.47
N SER A 168 -3.16 -24.10 -9.02
CA SER A 168 -2.07 -24.71 -8.27
C SER A 168 -1.16 -23.62 -7.69
N LEU A 169 -0.81 -23.77 -6.42
CA LEU A 169 0.14 -22.88 -5.73
C LEU A 169 1.37 -23.70 -5.31
N PRO A 170 2.59 -23.32 -5.71
CA PRO A 170 3.82 -23.97 -5.27
C PRO A 170 3.93 -24.01 -3.74
N SER A 171 4.42 -25.13 -3.20
CA SER A 171 4.64 -25.27 -1.75
C SER A 171 5.72 -24.32 -1.22
N VAL A 172 6.70 -23.99 -2.07
CA VAL A 172 7.75 -23.02 -1.79
C VAL A 172 8.02 -22.23 -3.06
N PHE A 173 8.00 -20.91 -2.93
CA PHE A 173 8.57 -20.01 -3.91
C PHE A 173 10.05 -19.79 -3.54
N PRO A 174 10.98 -20.18 -4.42
CA PRO A 174 12.41 -19.97 -4.18
C PRO A 174 12.73 -18.46 -4.16
N ALA A 175 13.92 -18.11 -3.67
CA ALA A 175 14.42 -16.75 -3.84
C ALA A 175 14.60 -16.45 -5.34
N GLY A 176 14.23 -15.25 -5.76
CA GLY A 176 14.35 -14.84 -7.17
C GLY A 176 13.36 -13.75 -7.58
N PRO A 177 13.38 -13.34 -8.85
CA PRO A 177 12.51 -12.29 -9.39
C PRO A 177 11.02 -12.68 -9.31
N ASP A 178 10.69 -13.97 -9.37
CA ASP A 178 9.31 -14.45 -9.32
C ASP A 178 8.76 -14.60 -7.90
N ASN A 179 9.59 -14.35 -6.87
CA ASN A 179 9.13 -14.45 -5.50
C ASN A 179 8.25 -13.24 -5.15
N PRO A 180 6.99 -13.45 -4.70
CA PRO A 180 6.09 -12.34 -4.37
C PRO A 180 6.51 -11.53 -3.15
N MET A 181 7.46 -12.05 -2.34
CA MET A 181 8.09 -11.28 -1.27
C MET A 181 9.19 -10.33 -1.77
N GLY A 182 9.52 -10.35 -3.05
CA GLY A 182 10.63 -9.60 -3.64
C GLY A 182 11.99 -10.09 -3.14
N LEU A 183 12.99 -9.21 -3.20
CA LEU A 183 14.40 -9.57 -2.95
C LEU A 183 14.83 -9.45 -1.49
N TYR A 184 14.03 -8.79 -0.64
CA TYR A 184 14.39 -8.52 0.76
C TYR A 184 13.16 -8.65 1.65
N ALA A 185 13.35 -9.20 2.84
CA ALA A 185 12.31 -9.30 3.86
C ALA A 185 12.86 -9.05 5.27
N MET A 186 12.07 -8.37 6.09
CA MET A 186 12.27 -8.14 7.51
C MET A 186 11.09 -8.75 8.26
N TYR A 187 11.34 -9.77 9.05
CA TYR A 187 10.29 -10.51 9.76
C TYR A 187 10.02 -9.88 11.11
N VAL A 188 8.75 -9.67 11.43
CA VAL A 188 8.31 -8.92 12.63
C VAL A 188 7.53 -9.79 13.62
N GLY A 189 7.49 -11.11 13.39
CA GLY A 189 6.80 -12.09 14.23
C GLY A 189 5.39 -12.42 13.75
N ARG A 190 4.76 -13.42 14.37
CA ARG A 190 3.39 -13.90 14.05
C ARG A 190 3.17 -14.16 12.54
N LEU A 191 4.22 -14.64 11.85
CA LEU A 191 4.26 -14.87 10.39
C LEU A 191 4.18 -13.61 9.51
N PHE A 192 4.17 -12.40 10.10
CA PHE A 192 4.20 -11.15 9.35
C PHE A 192 5.63 -10.72 8.99
N ALA A 193 5.74 -10.06 7.85
CA ALA A 193 6.97 -9.46 7.35
C ALA A 193 6.71 -8.09 6.71
N ILE A 194 7.73 -7.26 6.72
CA ILE A 194 7.90 -6.08 5.89
C ILE A 194 8.82 -6.51 4.75
N HIS A 195 8.34 -6.50 3.51
CA HIS A 195 9.05 -7.11 2.39
C HIS A 195 8.82 -6.37 1.07
N GLY A 196 9.56 -6.77 0.04
CA GLY A 196 9.44 -6.21 -1.30
C GLY A 196 8.24 -6.75 -2.07
N THR A 197 8.26 -6.56 -3.38
CA THR A 197 7.27 -7.14 -4.29
C THR A 197 7.91 -7.37 -5.65
N ASN A 198 7.46 -8.38 -6.38
CA ASN A 198 7.76 -8.56 -7.79
C ASN A 198 6.70 -7.94 -8.73
N ALA A 199 5.61 -7.42 -8.17
CA ALA A 199 4.57 -6.72 -8.92
C ALA A 199 4.92 -5.25 -9.17
N ASN A 200 4.51 -4.73 -10.32
CA ASN A 200 4.69 -3.33 -10.73
C ASN A 200 3.62 -2.37 -10.16
N PHE A 201 2.73 -2.88 -9.31
CA PHE A 201 1.65 -2.12 -8.65
C PHE A 201 1.35 -2.75 -7.28
N GLY A 202 0.54 -2.06 -6.46
CA GLY A 202 0.07 -2.57 -5.17
C GLY A 202 0.51 -1.76 -3.95
N ILE A 203 1.41 -0.78 -4.14
CA ILE A 203 1.82 0.14 -3.08
C ILE A 203 0.80 1.28 -2.98
N GLY A 204 0.35 1.59 -1.77
CA GLY A 204 -0.83 2.42 -1.54
C GLY A 204 -2.15 1.67 -1.76
N LEU A 205 -2.15 0.33 -1.75
CA LEU A 205 -3.35 -0.49 -1.94
C LEU A 205 -3.41 -1.65 -0.93
N ARG A 206 -4.62 -2.19 -0.76
CA ARG A 206 -4.91 -3.41 0.02
C ARG A 206 -4.83 -4.64 -0.89
N VAL A 207 -3.67 -5.28 -0.97
CA VAL A 207 -3.38 -6.35 -1.94
C VAL A 207 -2.67 -7.57 -1.36
N SER A 208 -2.17 -7.49 -0.13
CA SER A 208 -1.39 -8.58 0.48
C SER A 208 -2.29 -9.51 1.31
N HIS A 209 -1.69 -10.60 1.82
CA HIS A 209 -2.31 -11.46 2.83
C HIS A 209 -1.85 -11.05 4.26
N GLY A 210 -1.84 -9.74 4.53
CA GLY A 210 -1.57 -9.15 5.85
C GLY A 210 -0.15 -8.63 6.06
N CYS A 211 0.82 -9.02 5.24
CA CYS A 211 2.17 -8.47 5.29
C CYS A 211 2.26 -7.05 4.70
N VAL A 212 3.31 -6.32 5.06
CA VAL A 212 3.58 -4.97 4.54
C VAL A 212 4.50 -5.08 3.33
N ARG A 213 4.07 -4.53 2.19
CA ARG A 213 4.81 -4.53 0.92
C ARG A 213 5.41 -3.16 0.65
N LEU A 214 6.61 -3.12 0.08
CA LEU A 214 7.28 -1.91 -0.40
C LEU A 214 7.81 -2.13 -1.82
N ARG A 215 8.08 -1.03 -2.54
CA ARG A 215 8.81 -1.08 -3.81
C ARG A 215 10.24 -1.59 -3.58
N ALA A 216 10.89 -2.03 -4.66
CA ALA A 216 12.18 -2.73 -4.58
C ALA A 216 13.28 -1.90 -3.89
N ASP A 217 13.41 -0.63 -4.27
CA ASP A 217 14.44 0.26 -3.71
C ASP A 217 14.11 0.65 -2.25
N ASP A 218 12.83 0.84 -1.94
CA ASP A 218 12.36 1.18 -0.60
C ASP A 218 12.63 0.04 0.40
N ILE A 219 12.32 -1.23 0.03
CA ILE A 219 12.64 -2.37 0.89
C ILE A 219 14.16 -2.58 1.01
N LYS A 220 14.91 -2.35 -0.08
CA LYS A 220 16.38 -2.44 -0.05
C LYS A 220 16.94 -1.45 0.95
N TYR A 221 16.47 -0.21 0.92
CA TYR A 221 16.87 0.83 1.85
C TYR A 221 16.60 0.41 3.30
N LEU A 222 15.38 -0.05 3.61
CA LEU A 222 15.06 -0.53 4.96
C LEU A 222 15.94 -1.72 5.37
N PHE A 223 16.15 -2.68 4.47
CA PHE A 223 16.96 -3.85 4.74
C PHE A 223 18.39 -3.49 5.12
N ASP A 224 19.00 -2.52 4.44
CA ASP A 224 20.36 -2.06 4.72
C ASP A 224 20.45 -1.28 6.04
N HIS A 225 19.46 -0.43 6.33
CA HIS A 225 19.58 0.56 7.39
C HIS A 225 18.91 0.17 8.71
N VAL A 226 17.91 -0.72 8.70
CA VAL A 226 17.17 -1.11 9.91
C VAL A 226 17.85 -2.28 10.61
N PRO A 227 18.36 -2.13 11.85
CA PRO A 227 18.93 -3.25 12.59
C PRO A 227 17.87 -4.27 13.03
N VAL A 228 18.28 -5.53 13.21
CA VAL A 228 17.50 -6.52 13.96
C VAL A 228 17.31 -6.00 15.40
N GLY A 229 16.13 -6.25 15.99
CA GLY A 229 15.72 -5.73 17.28
C GLY A 229 15.08 -4.34 17.22
N THR A 230 15.03 -3.68 16.06
CA THR A 230 14.36 -2.38 15.91
C THR A 230 12.88 -2.50 16.25
N ARG A 231 12.37 -1.57 17.08
CA ARG A 231 10.96 -1.43 17.43
C ARG A 231 10.10 -1.27 16.17
N VAL A 232 8.96 -1.95 16.12
CA VAL A 232 7.94 -1.82 15.07
C VAL A 232 6.59 -1.66 15.72
N GLN A 233 5.88 -0.57 15.43
CA GLN A 233 4.53 -0.31 15.92
C GLN A 233 3.57 -0.19 14.75
N PHE A 234 2.47 -0.93 14.81
CA PHE A 234 1.37 -0.83 13.86
C PHE A 234 0.24 0.00 14.47
N ILE A 235 -0.23 0.98 13.72
CA ILE A 235 -1.34 1.88 14.08
C ILE A 235 -2.32 1.98 12.91
N ASP A 236 -3.50 2.53 13.20
CA ASP A 236 -4.57 2.78 12.24
C ASP A 236 -5.19 4.14 12.57
N GLU A 237 -4.54 5.20 12.07
CA GLU A 237 -4.89 6.59 12.36
C GLU A 237 -5.18 7.33 11.05
N PRO A 238 -6.44 7.31 10.54
CA PRO A 238 -6.82 8.03 9.33
C PRO A 238 -6.88 9.54 9.53
N VAL A 239 -6.92 10.01 10.78
CA VAL A 239 -6.98 11.44 11.12
C VAL A 239 -5.87 11.79 12.09
N LYS A 240 -5.06 12.78 11.72
CA LYS A 240 -3.98 13.32 12.55
C LYS A 240 -4.20 14.82 12.72
N ALA A 241 -3.86 15.33 13.90
CA ALA A 241 -3.85 16.76 14.15
C ALA A 241 -2.66 17.13 15.02
N THR A 242 -2.18 18.37 14.87
CA THR A 242 -1.04 18.91 15.61
C THR A 242 -1.27 20.38 15.96
N ILE A 243 -0.61 20.82 17.03
CA ILE A 243 -0.49 22.23 17.42
C ILE A 243 0.99 22.56 17.20
N GLU A 244 1.27 23.44 16.25
CA GLU A 244 2.63 23.83 15.92
C GLU A 244 3.15 24.90 16.88
N PRO A 245 4.48 25.10 16.99
CA PRO A 245 5.08 26.03 17.96
C PRO A 245 4.63 27.48 17.85
N ASP A 246 4.16 27.90 16.66
CA ASP A 246 3.59 29.23 16.42
C ASP A 246 2.11 29.36 16.85
N GLY A 247 1.53 28.30 17.41
CA GLY A 247 0.14 28.21 17.84
C GLY A 247 -0.83 27.82 16.72
N SER A 248 -0.36 27.69 15.48
CA SER A 248 -1.20 27.22 14.38
C SER A 248 -1.57 25.74 14.57
N ARG A 249 -2.75 25.36 14.06
CA ARG A 249 -3.26 24.00 14.19
C ARG A 249 -3.47 23.41 12.81
N TYR A 250 -3.02 22.17 12.62
CA TYR A 250 -3.19 21.45 11.37
C TYR A 250 -4.01 20.18 11.57
N LEU A 251 -4.78 19.84 10.55
CA LEU A 251 -5.58 18.62 10.45
C LEU A 251 -5.25 17.92 9.13
N GLU A 252 -4.93 16.63 9.18
CA GLU A 252 -4.71 15.76 8.03
C GLU A 252 -5.72 14.61 8.11
N VAL A 253 -6.43 14.37 7.00
CA VAL A 253 -7.53 13.41 6.92
C VAL A 253 -7.34 12.52 5.69
N HIS A 254 -7.24 11.22 5.92
CA HIS A 254 -7.25 10.16 4.92
C HIS A 254 -8.58 9.40 4.94
N ASN A 255 -8.82 8.59 3.93
CA ASN A 255 -9.93 7.65 3.94
C ASN A 255 -9.66 6.50 4.94
N PRO A 256 -10.58 6.22 5.88
CA PRO A 256 -10.46 5.07 6.74
C PRO A 256 -10.45 3.76 5.94
N LEU A 257 -9.78 2.74 6.50
CA LEU A 257 -9.84 1.39 5.93
C LEU A 257 -11.25 0.81 6.10
N SER A 258 -11.83 0.28 5.03
CA SER A 258 -13.09 -0.47 5.10
C SER A 258 -12.92 -1.69 6.02
N SER A 259 -13.86 -1.87 6.95
CA SER A 259 -13.88 -2.97 7.93
C SER A 259 -14.87 -4.08 7.58
N THR A 260 -15.78 -3.80 6.64
CA THR A 260 -16.81 -4.74 6.16
C THR A 260 -16.83 -4.77 4.64
N GLU A 261 -17.39 -5.85 4.06
CA GLU A 261 -17.55 -5.99 2.60
C GLU A 261 -18.45 -4.90 2.03
N GLU A 262 -19.48 -4.51 2.77
CA GLU A 262 -20.39 -3.42 2.41
C GLU A 262 -19.63 -2.10 2.28
N GLN A 263 -18.78 -1.76 3.26
CA GLN A 263 -17.93 -0.57 3.20
C GLN A 263 -16.87 -0.64 2.10
N PHE A 264 -16.48 -1.84 1.66
CA PHE A 264 -15.45 -2.03 0.65
C PHE A 264 -15.99 -1.93 -0.78
N THR A 265 -17.23 -2.39 -0.98
CA THR A 265 -17.89 -2.42 -2.29
C THR A 265 -18.82 -1.21 -2.53
N SER A 266 -19.12 -0.44 -1.49
CA SER A 266 -19.93 0.78 -1.57
C SER A 266 -19.13 1.97 -2.11
N ASN A 267 -19.84 2.90 -2.76
CA ASN A 267 -19.32 4.22 -3.12
C ASN A 267 -19.46 5.24 -1.97
N GLU A 268 -20.12 4.86 -0.87
CA GLU A 268 -20.29 5.72 0.30
C GLU A 268 -18.99 5.81 1.11
N PRO A 269 -18.57 7.01 1.54
CA PRO A 269 -17.37 7.17 2.34
C PRO A 269 -17.48 6.45 3.68
N VAL A 270 -16.43 5.72 4.07
CA VAL A 270 -16.36 5.09 5.41
C VAL A 270 -16.47 6.17 6.50
N PRO A 271 -17.32 5.99 7.53
CA PRO A 271 -17.45 6.97 8.61
C PRO A 271 -16.13 7.20 9.36
N ILE A 272 -15.87 8.46 9.71
CA ILE A 272 -14.69 8.85 10.50
C ILE A 272 -15.12 9.04 11.96
N THR A 273 -14.38 8.40 12.87
CA THR A 273 -14.47 8.70 14.31
C THR A 273 -13.20 9.45 14.72
N LEU A 274 -13.36 10.64 15.31
CA LEU A 274 -12.21 11.45 15.73
C LEU A 274 -11.61 10.92 17.04
N PRO A 275 -10.30 10.58 17.06
CA PRO A 275 -9.62 10.25 18.31
C PRO A 275 -9.69 11.41 19.32
N VAL A 276 -9.59 11.08 20.61
CA VAL A 276 -9.59 12.09 21.68
C VAL A 276 -8.42 13.07 21.52
N SER A 277 -7.25 12.60 21.08
CA SER A 277 -6.07 13.44 20.80
C SER A 277 -6.36 14.48 19.72
N VAL A 278 -7.00 14.07 18.62
CA VAL A 278 -7.44 14.97 17.54
C VAL A 278 -8.50 15.94 18.03
N SER A 279 -9.54 15.44 18.70
CA SER A 279 -10.63 16.28 19.23
C SER A 279 -10.10 17.38 20.16
N LYS A 280 -9.11 17.11 21.01
CA LYS A 280 -8.46 18.11 21.86
C LYS A 280 -7.81 19.25 21.08
N VAL A 281 -7.27 18.98 19.90
CA VAL A 281 -6.70 20.02 19.03
C VAL A 281 -7.81 20.87 18.40
N LEU A 282 -8.94 20.26 18.05
CA LEU A 282 -10.01 20.87 17.26
C LEU A 282 -11.06 21.65 18.07
N VAL A 283 -11.13 21.48 19.39
CA VAL A 283 -12.10 22.21 20.26
C VAL A 283 -11.66 23.64 20.62
N ASP A 284 -10.45 24.04 20.22
CA ASP A 284 -9.93 25.39 20.50
C ASP A 284 -10.72 26.47 19.76
N GLN A 285 -10.91 27.63 20.38
CA GLN A 285 -11.71 28.73 19.83
C GLN A 285 -11.13 29.34 18.55
N MET A 286 -9.82 29.20 18.32
CA MET A 286 -9.15 29.67 17.10
C MET A 286 -9.39 28.74 15.91
N VAL A 287 -9.95 27.54 16.13
CA VAL A 287 -10.19 26.57 15.07
C VAL A 287 -11.44 26.94 14.27
N ASN A 288 -11.26 27.12 12.97
CA ASN A 288 -12.34 27.31 12.01
C ASN A 288 -13.03 25.96 11.72
N GLN A 289 -14.20 25.76 12.33
CA GLN A 289 -14.97 24.52 12.18
C GLN A 289 -15.45 24.26 10.75
N ASN A 290 -15.60 25.29 9.91
CA ASN A 290 -15.94 25.09 8.50
C ASN A 290 -14.78 24.43 7.75
N VAL A 291 -13.54 24.83 8.03
CA VAL A 291 -12.34 24.23 7.44
C VAL A 291 -12.15 22.79 7.93
N VAL A 292 -12.42 22.53 9.21
CA VAL A 292 -12.44 21.16 9.75
C VAL A 292 -13.47 20.29 9.01
N ASN A 293 -14.71 20.77 8.86
CA ASN A 293 -15.76 20.03 8.17
C ASN A 293 -15.39 19.75 6.69
N MET A 294 -14.80 20.73 5.99
CA MET A 294 -14.30 20.54 4.63
C MET A 294 -13.18 19.50 4.57
N ALA A 295 -12.22 19.51 5.50
CA ALA A 295 -11.15 18.52 5.54
C ALA A 295 -11.69 17.10 5.78
N LEU A 296 -12.69 16.94 6.67
CA LEU A 296 -13.34 15.65 6.96
C LEU A 296 -14.15 15.11 5.78
N GLN A 297 -14.72 16.00 4.96
CA GLN A 297 -15.44 15.65 3.75
C GLN A 297 -14.48 15.32 2.60
N ASN A 298 -13.46 16.15 2.38
CA ASN A 298 -12.56 16.05 1.23
C ASN A 298 -11.56 14.91 1.37
N ARG A 299 -11.04 14.64 2.58
CA ARG A 299 -10.11 13.55 2.89
C ARG A 299 -8.91 13.50 1.93
N SER A 300 -8.30 14.67 1.71
CA SER A 300 -7.26 14.86 0.70
C SER A 300 -5.92 14.23 1.05
N GLY A 301 -5.74 13.74 2.29
CA GLY A 301 -4.45 13.25 2.80
C GLY A 301 -3.38 14.33 2.93
N ILE A 302 -3.76 15.61 2.83
CA ILE A 302 -2.87 16.78 2.93
C ILE A 302 -3.20 17.55 4.21
N PRO A 303 -2.20 17.95 5.03
CA PRO A 303 -2.42 18.81 6.18
C PRO A 303 -3.06 20.16 5.80
N VAL A 304 -4.14 20.52 6.49
CA VAL A 304 -4.84 21.81 6.33
C VAL A 304 -4.69 22.62 7.60
N ASN A 305 -4.30 23.89 7.47
CA ASN A 305 -4.27 24.84 8.60
C ASN A 305 -5.71 25.21 8.98
N VAL A 306 -6.17 24.73 10.14
CA VAL A 306 -7.54 24.95 10.63
C VAL A 306 -7.67 26.22 11.48
N THR A 307 -6.58 26.96 11.67
CA THR A 307 -6.57 28.25 12.40
C THR A 307 -6.41 29.47 11.49
N ALA A 308 -6.14 29.27 10.19
CA ALA A 308 -5.97 30.36 9.25
C ALA A 308 -7.34 31.00 8.87
N PRO A 309 -7.43 32.34 8.77
CA PRO A 309 -8.67 33.03 8.36
C PRO A 309 -9.12 32.68 6.94
N ASP A 310 -8.15 32.43 6.05
CA ASP A 310 -8.33 32.21 4.60
C ASP A 310 -7.73 30.88 4.13
N SER A 311 -7.76 29.81 4.95
CA SER A 311 -7.24 28.51 4.50
C SER A 311 -8.06 27.98 3.32
N ASN A 312 -7.58 28.29 2.11
CA ASN A 312 -7.89 27.62 0.87
C ASN A 312 -7.50 26.14 1.04
N ALA A 313 -8.41 25.33 1.59
CA ALA A 313 -8.47 23.94 1.18
C ALA A 313 -8.51 23.97 -0.35
N PRO A 314 -7.68 23.18 -1.06
CA PRO A 314 -7.70 23.16 -2.51
C PRO A 314 -9.15 23.01 -2.99
N ALA A 315 -9.55 23.92 -3.87
CA ALA A 315 -10.93 24.04 -4.32
C ALA A 315 -11.41 22.69 -4.82
N VAL A 316 -12.56 22.25 -4.31
CA VAL A 316 -13.30 21.10 -4.84
C VAL A 316 -13.62 21.42 -6.29
N LEU A 317 -12.94 20.77 -7.24
CA LEU A 317 -13.58 20.51 -8.53
C LEU A 317 -14.73 19.55 -8.22
N PRO A 318 -15.98 19.87 -8.58
CA PRO A 318 -17.10 18.97 -8.33
C PRO A 318 -16.75 17.62 -8.94
N ALA A 319 -16.92 16.56 -8.16
CA ALA A 319 -16.85 15.21 -8.66
C ALA A 319 -17.88 15.08 -9.78
N SER A 320 -17.43 15.08 -11.03
CA SER A 320 -18.17 14.39 -12.07
C SER A 320 -18.28 12.96 -11.60
N ALA A 321 -19.53 12.50 -11.40
CA ALA A 321 -19.84 11.13 -11.02
C ALA A 321 -18.93 10.16 -11.79
N PRO A 322 -18.29 9.18 -11.14
CA PRO A 322 -17.57 8.16 -11.87
C PRO A 322 -18.59 7.40 -12.73
N ALA A 323 -18.56 7.66 -14.04
CA ALA A 323 -19.00 6.68 -15.00
C ALA A 323 -17.97 5.56 -14.97
N ASN A 324 -18.17 4.59 -14.06
CA ASN A 324 -18.00 3.16 -14.32
C ASN A 324 -18.14 2.39 -13.00
N ALA A 325 -19.00 1.38 -13.06
CA ALA A 325 -19.04 0.26 -12.12
C ALA A 325 -17.63 -0.36 -11.96
N PRO A 326 -17.37 -1.13 -10.89
CA PRO A 326 -16.10 -1.81 -10.73
C PRO A 326 -15.84 -2.66 -11.97
N ALA A 327 -14.83 -2.30 -12.76
CA ALA A 327 -14.22 -3.26 -13.65
C ALA A 327 -13.64 -4.34 -12.72
N ALA A 328 -14.18 -5.55 -12.83
CA ALA A 328 -13.55 -6.73 -12.27
C ALA A 328 -12.04 -6.65 -12.58
N ALA A 329 -11.21 -6.86 -11.56
CA ALA A 329 -9.78 -7.00 -11.75
C ALA A 329 -9.56 -7.95 -12.94
N PRO A 330 -8.76 -7.59 -13.96
CA PRO A 330 -8.41 -8.54 -14.99
C PRO A 330 -7.78 -9.73 -14.27
N ASP A 331 -8.40 -10.89 -14.44
CA ASP A 331 -7.89 -12.18 -14.01
C ASP A 331 -6.42 -12.23 -14.42
N SER A 332 -5.52 -12.45 -13.46
CA SER A 332 -4.08 -12.51 -13.70
C SER A 332 -3.75 -13.78 -14.48
N THR A 333 -4.15 -13.80 -15.75
CA THR A 333 -3.73 -14.74 -16.77
C THR A 333 -2.56 -14.13 -17.52
N GLN A 334 -1.46 -13.88 -16.80
CA GLN A 334 -0.16 -13.86 -17.46
C GLN A 334 0.36 -15.29 -17.49
N THR A 335 0.16 -15.91 -18.65
CA THR A 335 0.86 -17.12 -19.06
C THR A 335 2.35 -16.83 -18.99
N ALA A 336 3.08 -17.63 -18.19
CA ALA A 336 4.54 -17.65 -18.25
C ALA A 336 5.00 -17.97 -19.69
N PRO A 337 6.04 -17.33 -20.22
CA PRO A 337 6.57 -17.68 -21.54
C PRO A 337 7.11 -19.11 -21.52
N GLN A 338 6.56 -19.98 -22.37
CA GLN A 338 7.08 -21.32 -22.59
C GLN A 338 8.46 -21.25 -23.29
N PRO A 339 9.43 -22.09 -22.93
CA PRO A 339 10.67 -22.22 -23.69
C PRO A 339 10.40 -22.93 -25.03
N ALA A 340 10.85 -22.31 -26.11
CA ALA A 340 10.82 -22.86 -27.46
C ALA A 340 11.73 -24.09 -27.58
N GLY A 341 11.25 -25.14 -28.25
CA GLY A 341 12.05 -26.32 -28.57
C GLY A 341 11.21 -27.45 -29.18
N ASP A 342 10.90 -27.33 -30.48
CA ASP A 342 10.31 -28.39 -31.31
C ASP A 342 11.21 -29.64 -31.36
N VAL A 343 10.62 -30.81 -31.08
CA VAL A 343 11.08 -32.10 -31.60
C VAL A 343 9.85 -32.88 -32.07
N PRO A 344 9.70 -33.24 -33.36
CA PRO A 344 8.55 -34.00 -33.83
C PRO A 344 8.75 -35.50 -33.56
N GLN A 345 7.74 -36.15 -32.97
CA GLN A 345 7.66 -37.61 -32.86
C GLN A 345 6.49 -38.13 -33.73
N PRO A 346 6.65 -39.24 -34.47
CA PRO A 346 5.72 -39.62 -35.53
C PRO A 346 4.53 -40.45 -35.02
N ALA A 347 3.42 -40.34 -35.74
CA ALA A 347 2.15 -41.04 -35.51
C ALA A 347 2.26 -42.56 -35.74
N PRO A 348 1.39 -43.37 -35.09
CA PRO A 348 1.01 -44.67 -35.61
C PRO A 348 -0.41 -44.69 -36.17
N ALA A 349 -0.54 -45.54 -37.18
CA ALA A 349 -1.69 -45.75 -38.05
C ALA A 349 -2.88 -46.43 -37.38
N ALA A 350 -4.02 -46.30 -38.08
CA ALA A 350 -5.31 -46.90 -37.79
C ALA A 350 -5.31 -48.43 -37.81
N ASP A 351 -6.19 -49.02 -37.00
CA ASP A 351 -6.97 -50.18 -37.42
C ASP A 351 -8.32 -50.20 -36.68
N GLY A 352 -9.39 -50.42 -37.45
CA GLY A 352 -10.75 -50.50 -36.94
C GLY A 352 -11.14 -51.93 -36.57
N THR A 353 -12.15 -52.10 -35.73
CA THR A 353 -13.24 -53.09 -35.91
C THR A 353 -14.27 -53.03 -34.78
N ALA A 354 -15.53 -52.91 -35.21
CA ALA A 354 -16.77 -53.49 -34.71
C ALA A 354 -17.11 -53.54 -33.20
N GLN A 355 -18.20 -52.84 -32.87
CA GLN A 355 -19.14 -53.11 -31.76
C GLN A 355 -19.86 -54.46 -31.96
N PRO A 356 -20.43 -55.12 -30.92
CA PRO A 356 -21.85 -54.84 -30.60
C PRO A 356 -22.32 -55.06 -29.13
N THR A 357 -23.37 -54.31 -28.77
CA THR A 357 -24.55 -54.65 -27.91
C THR A 357 -24.46 -55.12 -26.46
N ALA A 358 -25.24 -54.45 -25.60
CA ALA A 358 -25.64 -54.82 -24.22
C ALA A 358 -26.66 -55.97 -24.18
N PRO A 359 -26.95 -56.58 -23.00
CA PRO A 359 -28.16 -56.16 -22.23
C PRO A 359 -28.08 -56.27 -20.68
N GLN A 360 -29.18 -55.84 -20.05
CA GLN A 360 -29.49 -55.55 -18.64
C GLN A 360 -29.51 -56.72 -17.62
N ALA A 361 -29.33 -56.32 -16.34
CA ALA A 361 -29.69 -56.81 -14.97
C ALA A 361 -30.54 -58.11 -14.75
N PRO A 362 -30.54 -58.73 -13.54
CA PRO A 362 -31.40 -58.23 -12.44
C PRO A 362 -30.86 -58.40 -10.99
N ALA A 363 -31.63 -57.81 -10.07
CA ALA A 363 -31.47 -57.71 -8.63
C ALA A 363 -31.63 -59.02 -7.84
N THR A 364 -31.08 -59.05 -6.62
CA THR A 364 -31.69 -59.79 -5.49
C THR A 364 -31.60 -59.00 -4.18
N ASP A 365 -32.72 -59.13 -3.48
CA ASP A 365 -33.22 -58.51 -2.25
C ASP A 365 -32.72 -59.29 -1.01
N GLY A 366 -32.78 -58.70 0.20
CA GLY A 366 -32.49 -59.44 1.43
C GLY A 366 -32.21 -58.66 2.73
N GLY A 367 -33.25 -58.06 3.31
CA GLY A 367 -33.64 -58.31 4.72
C GLY A 367 -32.80 -57.81 5.91
N ALA A 368 -33.30 -56.74 6.54
CA ALA A 368 -33.61 -56.54 7.98
C ALA A 368 -32.58 -56.85 9.11
N GLN A 369 -32.03 -55.77 9.71
CA GLN A 369 -32.14 -55.26 11.12
C GLN A 369 -32.15 -56.22 12.37
N PRO A 370 -31.95 -55.72 13.62
CA PRO A 370 -30.73 -55.17 14.26
C PRO A 370 -30.43 -55.87 15.62
N VAL A 371 -29.25 -55.69 16.23
CA VAL A 371 -29.03 -56.12 17.63
C VAL A 371 -28.38 -55.01 18.47
N GLN A 372 -28.96 -54.83 19.65
CA GLN A 372 -28.75 -53.82 20.68
C GLN A 372 -27.36 -53.83 21.35
N ALA A 373 -27.06 -52.67 21.94
CA ALA A 373 -26.02 -52.40 22.93
C ALA A 373 -26.04 -53.32 24.16
N PRO A 374 -24.99 -53.23 24.99
CA PRO A 374 -25.27 -52.85 26.36
C PRO A 374 -24.38 -51.74 26.92
N SER A 375 -24.98 -51.07 27.88
CA SER A 375 -24.49 -50.09 28.86
C SER A 375 -23.46 -50.62 29.86
N GLY A 376 -22.60 -49.72 30.37
CA GLY A 376 -21.85 -49.82 31.63
C GLY A 376 -20.67 -48.82 31.63
N SER A 377 -20.79 -47.63 32.23
CA SER A 377 -20.64 -47.28 33.66
C SER A 377 -19.19 -47.20 34.16
N SER A 378 -18.85 -46.01 34.66
CA SER A 378 -17.88 -45.65 35.74
C SER A 378 -16.40 -46.00 35.55
N ASN A 379 -15.53 -44.99 35.37
CA ASN A 379 -14.92 -44.19 36.44
C ASN A 379 -14.27 -42.92 35.88
#